data_AF-A0AAE0KSM1-F1
#
_entry.id   AF-A0AAE0KSM1-F1
#
_cell.length_a   1.000
_cell.length_b   1.000
_cell.length_c   1.000
_cell.angle_alpha   90.00
_cell.angle_beta   90.00
_cell.angle_gamma   90.00
#
_symmetry.space_group_name_H-M   'P 1'
#
loop_
_entity.id
_entity.type
_entity.pdbx_description
1 polymer ?
#
loop_
_entity_poly.entity_id
_entity_poly.type
_entity_poly.pdbx_seq_one_letter_code
_entity_poly.pdbx_strand_id
1 'polypeptide(L)'
;MAVEQKLLLSTLGTLNKAQEAREGVIGALQRMLQKQGSVLLLPTIPGVAPLQALPSEGTAAWFDTAEQLLALASLAGLPQVSIPVTFPGVDGATSVSLVGGHGSDAMLLDCAVHLVPRLHAAIAVNAASRLEDDIPSGPSRQEKADVSQEDEVGTAEEEQALQEWLTQKGISLEYAYPPAVDGGTASVQS
;
A
#
# COMPACT_ATOMS: atom_id res chain seq x y z
N MET A 1 18.81 42.20 4.71
CA MET A 1 17.91 42.38 5.88
C MET A 1 16.44 42.09 5.58
N ALA A 2 15.67 42.95 4.89
CA ALA A 2 14.22 42.70 4.70
C ALA A 2 13.88 41.50 3.78
N VAL A 3 14.67 41.26 2.73
CA VAL A 3 14.48 40.13 1.80
C VAL A 3 14.82 38.79 2.47
N GLU A 4 15.91 38.74 3.26
CA GLU A 4 16.31 37.55 4.01
C GLU A 4 15.30 37.17 5.08
N GLN A 5 14.74 38.15 5.80
CA GLN A 5 13.67 37.91 6.77
C GLN A 5 12.40 37.35 6.10
N LYS A 6 12.02 37.88 4.92
CA LYS A 6 10.87 37.37 4.16
C LYS A 6 11.09 35.93 3.69
N LEU A 7 12.30 35.61 3.21
CA LEU A 7 12.67 34.27 2.76
C LEU A 7 12.71 33.26 3.93
N LEU A 8 13.21 33.67 5.09
CA LEU A 8 13.19 32.84 6.30
C LEU A 8 11.76 32.55 6.76
N LEU A 9 10.90 33.57 6.80
CA LEU A 9 9.50 33.41 7.19
C LEU A 9 8.71 32.51 6.21
N SER A 10 8.94 32.63 4.90
CA SER A 10 8.29 31.76 3.92
C SER A 10 8.77 30.31 4.02
N THR A 11 10.07 30.10 4.28
CA THR A 11 10.64 28.77 4.46
C THR A 11 10.08 28.11 5.73
N LEU A 12 10.05 28.84 6.85
CA LEU A 12 9.46 28.34 8.09
C LEU A 12 7.97 27.99 7.92
N GLY A 13 7.21 28.81 7.22
CA GLY A 13 5.81 28.52 6.91
C GLY A 13 5.63 27.25 6.07
N THR A 14 6.55 26.99 5.14
CA THR A 14 6.53 25.76 4.31
C THR A 14 6.88 24.53 5.14
N LEU A 15 7.89 24.63 6.01
CA LEU A 15 8.29 23.54 6.91
C LEU A 15 7.17 23.16 7.88
N ASN A 16 6.49 24.16 8.44
CA ASN A 16 5.39 23.91 9.37
C ASN A 16 4.23 23.16 8.69
N LYS A 17 3.85 23.57 7.47
CA LYS A 17 2.82 22.87 6.68
C LYS A 17 3.23 21.43 6.35
N ALA A 18 4.50 21.21 5.98
CA ALA A 18 5.00 19.88 5.69
C ALA A 18 4.98 18.98 6.95
N GLN A 19 5.30 19.56 8.11
CA GLN A 19 5.24 18.86 9.39
C GLN A 19 3.80 18.48 9.78
N GLU A 20 2.86 19.42 9.65
CA GLU A 20 1.43 19.17 9.90
C GLU A 20 0.89 18.06 8.99
N ALA A 21 1.23 18.10 7.69
CA ALA A 21 0.85 17.06 6.74
C ALA A 21 1.45 15.69 7.14
N ARG A 22 2.73 15.67 7.50
CA ARG A 22 3.40 14.45 7.97
C ARG A 22 2.73 13.87 9.21
N GLU A 23 2.40 14.70 10.20
CA GLU A 23 1.72 14.26 11.42
C GLU A 23 0.33 13.70 11.13
N GLY A 24 -0.41 14.32 10.20
CA GLY A 24 -1.71 13.82 9.72
C GLY A 24 -1.60 12.41 9.11
N VAL A 25 -0.64 12.19 8.22
CA VAL A 25 -0.40 10.89 7.57
C VAL A 25 0.01 9.83 8.60
N ILE A 26 0.93 10.16 9.51
CA ILE A 26 1.37 9.24 10.57
C ILE A 26 0.18 8.83 11.44
N GLY A 27 -0.62 9.80 11.88
CA GLY A 27 -1.79 9.53 12.71
C GLY A 27 -2.80 8.63 11.99
N ALA A 28 -3.02 8.81 10.69
CA ALA A 28 -3.91 7.94 9.90
C ALA A 28 -3.38 6.51 9.82
N LEU A 29 -2.10 6.32 9.46
CA LEU A 29 -1.48 4.99 9.38
C LEU A 29 -1.49 4.26 10.73
N GLN A 30 -1.18 4.97 11.82
CA GLN A 30 -1.21 4.40 13.17
C GLN A 30 -2.61 3.95 13.57
N ARG A 31 -3.66 4.70 13.21
CA ARG A 31 -5.06 4.30 13.47
C ARG A 31 -5.44 3.05 12.67
N MET A 32 -5.04 2.96 11.41
CA MET A 32 -5.31 1.77 10.58
C MET A 32 -4.61 0.52 11.12
N LEU A 33 -3.39 0.69 11.66
CA LEU A 33 -2.54 -0.39 12.16
C LEU A 33 -2.59 -0.55 13.69
N GLN A 34 -3.59 0.03 14.35
CA GLN A 34 -3.69 0.05 15.82
C GLN A 34 -3.92 -1.34 16.43
N LYS A 35 -4.58 -2.23 15.69
CA LYS A 35 -4.90 -3.58 16.15
C LYS A 35 -3.69 -4.48 15.94
N GLN A 36 -3.38 -5.28 16.96
CA GLN A 36 -2.27 -6.22 16.88
C GLN A 36 -2.51 -7.27 15.79
N GLY A 37 -1.48 -7.51 14.98
CA GLY A 37 -1.58 -8.40 13.82
C GLY A 37 -2.19 -7.76 12.57
N SER A 38 -2.60 -6.48 12.61
CA SER A 38 -3.02 -5.78 11.40
C SER A 38 -1.85 -5.58 10.44
N VAL A 39 -2.10 -5.85 9.17
CA VAL A 39 -1.19 -5.58 8.06
C VAL A 39 -1.97 -4.83 7.00
N LEU A 40 -1.42 -3.70 6.54
CA LEU A 40 -1.96 -2.95 5.42
C LEU A 40 -1.37 -3.52 4.13
N LEU A 41 -2.23 -3.87 3.18
CA LEU A 41 -1.87 -4.32 1.85
C LEU A 41 -2.13 -3.20 0.84
N LEU A 42 -1.12 -2.83 0.05
CA LEU A 42 -1.25 -1.81 -0.98
C LEU A 42 -0.34 -2.13 -2.19
N PRO A 43 -0.62 -1.59 -3.39
CA PRO A 43 0.36 -1.60 -4.46
C PRO A 43 1.66 -0.93 -3.99
N THR A 44 2.82 -1.52 -4.29
CA THR A 44 4.10 -0.87 -3.99
C THR A 44 4.36 0.30 -4.94
N ILE A 45 3.88 0.18 -6.18
CA ILE A 45 4.01 1.13 -7.28
C ILE A 45 2.68 1.18 -8.05
N PRO A 46 2.37 2.27 -8.77
CA PRO A 46 1.08 2.43 -9.46
C PRO A 46 0.83 1.41 -10.57
N GLY A 47 1.86 0.75 -11.08
CA GLY A 47 1.74 -0.26 -12.11
C GLY A 47 3.10 -0.59 -12.72
N VAL A 48 3.07 -1.23 -13.89
CA VAL A 48 4.27 -1.51 -14.68
C VAL A 48 5.05 -0.21 -14.92
N ALA A 49 6.38 -0.33 -14.93
CA ALA A 49 7.26 0.78 -15.24
C ALA A 49 6.88 1.44 -16.59
N PRO A 50 6.87 2.78 -16.66
CA PRO A 50 6.57 3.49 -17.89
C PRO A 50 7.63 3.16 -18.96
N LEU A 51 7.20 3.10 -20.22
CA LEU A 51 8.10 2.92 -21.35
C LEU A 51 9.10 4.08 -21.43
N GLN A 52 10.34 3.79 -21.82
CA GLN A 52 11.38 4.82 -21.97
C GLN A 52 11.00 5.95 -22.95
N ALA A 53 10.10 5.66 -23.91
CA ALA A 53 9.63 6.62 -24.90
C ALA A 53 8.37 7.41 -24.48
N LEU A 54 7.88 7.23 -23.25
CA LEU A 54 6.68 7.92 -22.77
C LEU A 54 6.95 9.43 -22.60
N PRO A 55 6.02 10.32 -22.97
CA PRO A 55 6.16 11.75 -22.72
C PRO A 55 6.42 12.06 -21.24
N SER A 56 7.17 13.13 -20.98
CA SER A 56 7.65 13.50 -19.63
C SER A 56 6.52 13.70 -18.61
N GLU A 57 5.37 14.22 -19.04
CA GLU A 57 4.23 14.48 -18.15
C GLU A 57 3.56 13.18 -17.64
N GLY A 58 3.39 12.18 -18.52
CA GLY A 58 2.85 10.87 -18.13
C GLY A 58 3.82 10.10 -17.23
N THR A 59 5.11 10.33 -17.41
CA THR A 59 6.18 9.74 -16.60
C THR A 59 6.26 10.39 -15.22
N ALA A 60 6.11 11.71 -15.12
CA ALA A 60 6.13 12.44 -13.86
C ALA A 60 4.98 12.00 -12.93
N ALA A 61 3.75 11.92 -13.44
CA ALA A 61 2.61 11.47 -12.64
C ALA A 61 2.77 10.03 -12.09
N TRP A 62 3.43 9.16 -12.87
CA TRP A 62 3.76 7.80 -12.42
C TRP A 62 4.75 7.83 -11.25
N PHE A 63 5.83 8.62 -11.36
CA PHE A 63 6.82 8.75 -10.30
C PHE A 63 6.25 9.42 -9.05
N ASP A 64 5.45 10.48 -9.19
CA ASP A 64 4.78 11.14 -8.07
C ASP A 64 3.94 10.14 -7.27
N THR A 65 3.21 9.26 -7.96
CA THR A 65 2.40 8.21 -7.31
C THR A 65 3.27 7.13 -6.68
N ALA A 66 4.33 6.69 -7.37
CA ALA A 66 5.27 5.70 -6.84
C ALA A 66 5.97 6.19 -5.56
N GLU A 67 6.42 7.45 -5.55
CA GLU A 67 7.04 8.08 -4.39
C GLU A 67 6.09 8.15 -3.19
N GLN A 68 4.82 8.52 -3.42
CA GLN A 68 3.81 8.54 -2.36
C GLN A 68 3.64 7.15 -1.72
N LEU A 69 3.52 6.09 -2.51
CA LEU A 69 3.36 4.71 -2.02
C LEU A 69 4.60 4.23 -1.26
N LEU A 70 5.80 4.54 -1.74
CA LEU A 70 7.06 4.16 -1.11
C LEU A 70 7.35 4.98 0.17
N ALA A 71 6.85 6.22 0.25
CA ALA A 71 7.11 7.11 1.37
C ALA A 71 6.24 6.82 2.61
N LEU A 72 5.09 6.14 2.47
CA LEU A 72 4.14 5.93 3.59
C LEU A 72 4.81 5.32 4.84
N ALA A 73 5.46 4.17 4.68
CA ALA A 73 6.07 3.46 5.80
C ALA A 73 7.27 4.21 6.37
N SER A 74 8.11 4.81 5.51
CA SER A 74 9.31 5.53 5.95
C SER A 74 8.97 6.84 6.67
N LEU A 75 7.92 7.55 6.26
CA LEU A 75 7.43 8.74 6.95
C LEU A 75 6.96 8.42 8.37
N ALA A 76 6.30 7.26 8.56
CA ALA A 76 5.75 6.83 9.83
C ALA A 76 6.67 5.95 10.69
N GLY A 77 7.86 5.57 10.20
CA GLY A 77 8.75 4.66 10.90
C GLY A 77 8.15 3.27 11.08
N LEU A 78 7.41 2.79 10.07
CA LEU A 78 6.73 1.51 10.04
C LEU A 78 7.51 0.50 9.18
N PRO A 79 7.46 -0.80 9.50
CA PRO A 79 8.04 -1.84 8.66
C PRO A 79 7.20 -2.04 7.38
N GLN A 80 7.88 -2.21 6.24
CA GLN A 80 7.25 -2.52 4.94
C GLN A 80 8.03 -3.63 4.23
N VAL A 81 7.31 -4.63 3.69
CA VAL A 81 7.85 -5.70 2.86
C VAL A 81 7.20 -5.63 1.49
N SER A 82 8.01 -5.48 0.43
CA SER A 82 7.53 -5.51 -0.96
C SER A 82 7.63 -6.92 -1.53
N ILE A 83 6.49 -7.45 -1.99
CA ILE A 83 6.38 -8.77 -2.63
C ILE A 83 6.31 -8.57 -4.15
N PRO A 84 7.29 -9.09 -4.91
CA PRO A 84 7.21 -9.11 -6.36
C PRO A 84 6.08 -10.02 -6.85
N VAL A 85 5.29 -9.51 -7.80
CA VAL A 85 4.23 -10.26 -8.46
C VAL A 85 4.32 -10.09 -9.97
N THR A 86 3.95 -11.14 -10.69
CA THR A 86 3.85 -11.14 -12.15
C THR A 86 2.45 -11.60 -12.53
N PHE A 87 1.77 -10.83 -13.37
CA PHE A 87 0.45 -11.18 -13.86
C PHE A 87 0.58 -11.73 -15.29
N PRO A 88 -0.02 -12.90 -15.61
CA PRO A 88 -0.06 -13.39 -16.98
C PRO A 88 -0.71 -12.35 -17.91
N GLY A 89 -0.10 -12.11 -19.07
CA GLY A 89 -0.56 -11.12 -20.05
C GLY A 89 -0.16 -9.67 -19.76
N VAL A 90 0.50 -9.40 -18.61
CA VAL A 90 1.10 -8.10 -18.31
C VAL A 90 2.61 -8.20 -18.49
N ASP A 91 3.15 -7.39 -19.40
CA ASP A 91 4.60 -7.31 -19.59
C ASP A 91 5.20 -6.37 -18.55
N GLY A 92 6.23 -6.84 -17.84
CA GLY A 92 6.90 -6.11 -16.75
C GLY A 92 6.50 -6.52 -15.33
N ALA A 93 7.41 -6.26 -14.39
CA ALA A 93 7.24 -6.60 -12.99
C ALA A 93 6.37 -5.56 -12.26
N THR A 94 5.53 -6.03 -11.34
CA THR A 94 4.86 -5.17 -10.35
C THR A 94 5.02 -5.77 -8.95
N SER A 95 4.57 -5.07 -7.94
CA SER A 95 4.74 -5.50 -6.55
C SER A 95 3.61 -5.00 -5.66
N VAL A 96 3.39 -5.76 -4.60
CA VAL A 96 2.44 -5.44 -3.54
C VAL A 96 3.22 -5.30 -2.23
N SER A 97 2.98 -4.22 -1.50
CA SER A 97 3.58 -3.96 -0.20
C SER A 97 2.68 -4.43 0.93
N LEU A 98 3.28 -5.10 1.90
CA LEU A 98 2.74 -5.32 3.23
C LEU A 98 3.34 -4.27 4.17
N VAL A 99 2.51 -3.52 4.88
CA VAL A 99 2.95 -2.54 5.90
C VAL A 99 2.42 -2.97 7.26
N GLY A 100 3.32 -3.14 8.21
CA GLY A 100 3.00 -3.54 9.59
C GLY A 100 2.96 -2.36 10.54
N GLY A 101 2.36 -2.57 11.72
CA GLY A 101 2.46 -1.62 12.83
C GLY A 101 3.88 -1.51 13.40
N HIS A 102 4.10 -0.55 14.29
CA HIS A 102 5.41 -0.34 14.90
C HIS A 102 5.91 -1.59 15.66
N GLY A 103 7.18 -1.96 15.48
CA GLY A 103 7.81 -3.11 16.13
C GLY A 103 7.31 -4.48 15.67
N SER A 104 6.63 -4.55 14.52
CA SER A 104 6.01 -5.77 14.01
C SER A 104 6.79 -6.48 12.90
N ASP A 105 8.06 -6.13 12.69
CA ASP A 105 8.92 -6.62 11.60
C ASP A 105 8.92 -8.14 11.47
N ALA A 106 9.07 -8.86 12.59
CA ALA A 106 9.07 -10.32 12.61
C ALA A 106 7.71 -10.90 12.19
N MET A 107 6.61 -10.31 12.68
CA MET A 107 5.24 -10.69 12.29
C MET A 107 4.98 -10.41 10.80
N LEU A 108 5.46 -9.27 10.31
CA LEU A 108 5.30 -8.86 8.92
C LEU A 108 6.05 -9.80 7.96
N LEU A 109 7.28 -10.20 8.32
CA LEU A 109 8.06 -11.18 7.56
C LEU A 109 7.42 -12.57 7.59
N ASP A 110 6.95 -13.02 8.75
CA ASP A 110 6.23 -14.29 8.88
C ASP A 110 4.95 -14.30 8.04
N CYS A 111 4.17 -13.22 8.09
CA CYS A 111 3.02 -13.01 7.23
C CYS A 111 3.40 -13.08 5.74
N ALA A 112 4.48 -12.41 5.33
CA ALA A 112 4.95 -12.44 3.94
C ALA A 112 5.31 -13.86 3.48
N VAL A 113 6.06 -14.62 4.28
CA VAL A 113 6.44 -16.01 3.96
C VAL A 113 5.22 -16.90 3.73
N HIS A 114 4.17 -16.71 4.53
CA HIS A 114 2.93 -17.48 4.39
C HIS A 114 2.03 -16.96 3.26
N LEU A 115 2.04 -15.65 3.00
CA LEU A 115 1.17 -15.03 2.00
C LEU A 115 1.69 -15.24 0.57
N VAL A 116 3.01 -15.14 0.34
CA VAL A 116 3.61 -15.19 -1.01
C VAL A 116 3.14 -16.40 -1.84
N PRO A 117 3.20 -17.66 -1.33
CA PRO A 117 2.75 -18.81 -2.11
C PRO A 117 1.25 -18.76 -2.44
N ARG A 118 0.43 -18.28 -1.50
CA ARG A 118 -1.02 -18.13 -1.69
C ARG A 118 -1.34 -17.03 -2.70
N LEU A 119 -0.61 -15.92 -2.64
CA LEU A 119 -0.75 -14.80 -3.56
C LEU A 119 -0.40 -15.24 -4.99
N HIS A 120 0.73 -15.92 -5.20
CA HIS A 120 1.10 -16.43 -6.53
C HIS A 120 0.10 -17.47 -7.04
N ALA A 121 -0.37 -18.38 -6.19
CA ALA A 121 -1.41 -19.35 -6.57
C ALA A 121 -2.72 -18.66 -6.97
N ALA A 122 -3.18 -17.67 -6.17
CA ALA A 122 -4.39 -16.91 -6.45
C ALA A 122 -4.28 -16.09 -7.75
N ILE A 123 -3.11 -15.51 -8.03
CA ILE A 123 -2.85 -14.81 -9.29
C ILE A 123 -2.92 -15.77 -10.47
N ALA A 124 -2.33 -16.96 -10.37
CA ALA A 124 -2.37 -17.97 -11.43
C ALA A 124 -3.81 -18.43 -11.73
N VAL A 125 -4.60 -18.69 -10.68
CA VAL A 125 -6.02 -19.08 -10.82
C VAL A 125 -6.84 -17.93 -11.43
N ASN A 126 -6.70 -16.71 -10.93
CA ASN A 126 -7.43 -15.55 -11.44
C ASN A 126 -7.01 -15.16 -12.86
N ALA A 127 -5.78 -15.47 -13.26
CA ALA A 127 -5.34 -15.27 -14.63
C ALA A 127 -5.94 -16.30 -15.59
N ALA A 128 -6.11 -17.55 -15.13
CA ALA A 128 -6.78 -18.59 -15.91
C ALA A 128 -8.26 -18.25 -16.16
N SER A 129 -8.96 -17.66 -15.17
CA SER A 129 -10.36 -17.20 -15.35
C SER A 129 -10.49 -15.94 -16.21
N ARG A 130 -9.46 -15.07 -16.25
CA ARG A 130 -9.46 -13.82 -17.05
C ARG A 130 -9.27 -14.02 -18.55
N LEU A 131 -8.94 -15.24 -19.00
CA LEU A 131 -8.95 -15.58 -20.41
C LEU A 131 -10.38 -15.84 -20.94
N GLU A 132 -11.37 -16.00 -20.06
CA GLU A 132 -12.78 -16.23 -20.43
C GLU A 132 -13.67 -14.98 -20.26
N ASP A 133 -13.29 -14.03 -19.39
CA ASP A 133 -14.05 -12.80 -19.14
C ASP A 133 -13.27 -11.55 -19.60
N ASP A 134 -13.80 -10.85 -20.61
CA ASP A 134 -13.42 -9.47 -20.97
C ASP A 134 -13.46 -8.61 -19.71
N ILE A 135 -12.30 -8.14 -19.24
CA ILE A 135 -12.23 -7.12 -18.19
C ILE A 135 -12.91 -5.87 -18.77
N PRO A 136 -13.96 -5.30 -18.13
CA PRO A 136 -14.46 -4.01 -18.57
C PRO A 136 -13.29 -3.03 -18.46
N SER A 137 -12.88 -2.49 -19.60
CA SER A 137 -11.84 -1.47 -19.66
C SER A 137 -12.20 -0.40 -18.64
N GLY A 138 -11.35 -0.19 -17.64
CA GLY A 138 -11.56 0.86 -16.65
C GLY A 138 -11.80 2.20 -17.36
N PRO A 139 -12.56 3.13 -16.75
CA PRO A 139 -12.99 4.35 -17.40
C PRO A 139 -11.79 5.10 -18.00
N SER A 140 -11.94 5.47 -19.27
CA SER A 140 -10.89 6.15 -20.02
C SER A 140 -10.58 7.51 -19.38
N ARG A 141 -9.34 7.99 -19.54
CA ARG A 141 -8.82 9.23 -18.92
C ARG A 141 -9.70 10.48 -19.12
N GLN A 142 -10.66 10.46 -20.04
CA GLN A 142 -11.60 11.55 -20.27
C GLN A 142 -12.73 11.64 -19.23
N GLU A 143 -13.05 10.55 -18.50
CA GLU A 143 -14.13 10.54 -17.49
C GLU A 143 -13.69 11.09 -16.12
N LYS A 144 -12.39 11.19 -15.85
CA LYS A 144 -11.87 11.79 -14.60
C LYS A 144 -11.95 13.31 -14.53
N ALA A 145 -12.33 13.98 -15.62
CA ALA A 145 -12.35 15.44 -15.68
C ALA A 145 -13.57 16.09 -15.02
N ASP A 146 -14.61 15.32 -14.63
CA ASP A 146 -15.87 15.90 -14.13
C ASP A 146 -16.24 15.50 -12.69
N VAL A 147 -15.38 14.77 -11.97
CA VAL A 147 -15.63 14.42 -10.57
C VAL A 147 -14.84 15.34 -9.65
N SER A 148 -15.39 16.55 -9.47
CA SER A 148 -15.08 17.40 -8.32
C SER A 148 -16.08 17.10 -7.20
N GLN A 149 -15.74 16.14 -6.34
CA GLN A 149 -16.23 16.10 -4.95
C GLN A 149 -15.37 15.12 -4.14
N GLU A 150 -14.95 15.60 -2.97
CA GLU A 150 -14.32 14.81 -1.92
C GLU A 150 -15.34 13.78 -1.46
N ASP A 151 -15.10 12.48 -1.66
CA ASP A 151 -15.93 11.44 -1.05
C ASP A 151 -15.10 10.36 -0.36
N GLU A 152 -15.72 9.93 0.73
CA GLU A 152 -15.33 9.11 1.87
C GLU A 152 -14.46 7.86 1.61
N VAL A 153 -13.72 7.51 2.68
CA VAL A 153 -13.17 6.17 2.92
C VAL A 153 -14.27 5.14 2.67
N GLY A 154 -13.98 4.17 1.79
CA GLY A 154 -14.91 3.20 1.21
C GLY A 154 -16.08 2.78 2.08
N THR A 155 -17.26 2.77 1.47
CA THR A 155 -18.54 2.50 2.15
C THR A 155 -18.62 1.05 2.62
N ALA A 156 -19.37 0.79 3.70
CA ALA A 156 -19.56 -0.56 4.23
C ALA A 156 -20.12 -1.56 3.19
N GLU A 157 -20.83 -1.05 2.17
CA GLU A 157 -21.35 -1.84 1.06
C GLU A 157 -20.25 -2.33 0.11
N GLU A 158 -19.23 -1.50 -0.16
CA GLU A 158 -18.08 -1.86 -0.98
C GLU A 158 -17.19 -2.90 -0.26
N GLU A 159 -17.02 -2.75 1.05
CA GLU A 159 -16.29 -3.71 1.88
C GLU A 159 -17.03 -5.06 1.92
N GLN A 160 -18.36 -5.04 2.00
CA GLN A 160 -19.19 -6.25 1.98
C GLN A 160 -19.19 -6.94 0.60
N ALA A 161 -19.27 -6.18 -0.50
CA ALA A 161 -19.18 -6.72 -1.85
C ALA A 161 -17.81 -7.37 -2.14
N LEU A 162 -16.74 -6.77 -1.62
CA LEU A 162 -15.40 -7.35 -1.70
C LEU A 162 -15.34 -8.67 -0.92
N GLN A 163 -15.89 -8.72 0.30
CA GLN A 163 -15.92 -9.93 1.13
C GLN A 163 -16.75 -11.05 0.50
N GLU A 164 -17.91 -10.75 -0.09
CA GLU A 164 -18.75 -11.71 -0.79
C GLU A 164 -18.05 -12.27 -2.04
N TRP A 165 -17.39 -11.40 -2.81
CA TRP A 165 -16.63 -11.81 -4.00
C TRP A 165 -15.42 -12.69 -3.63
N LEU A 166 -14.68 -12.33 -2.58
CA LEU A 166 -13.54 -13.12 -2.08
C LEU A 166 -13.99 -14.49 -1.58
N THR A 167 -15.12 -14.55 -0.87
CA THR A 167 -15.72 -15.79 -0.37
C THR A 167 -16.17 -16.68 -1.52
N GLN A 168 -16.84 -16.12 -2.53
CA GLN A 168 -17.26 -16.85 -3.73
C GLN A 168 -16.08 -17.46 -4.50
N LYS A 169 -14.92 -16.79 -4.49
CA LYS A 169 -13.69 -17.25 -5.14
C LYS A 169 -12.83 -18.16 -4.26
N GLY A 170 -13.27 -18.48 -3.03
CA GLY A 170 -12.53 -19.35 -2.10
C GLY A 170 -11.24 -18.72 -1.56
N ILE A 171 -11.14 -17.39 -1.57
CA ILE A 171 -9.97 -16.63 -1.11
C ILE A 171 -10.25 -16.15 0.32
N SER A 172 -9.62 -16.77 1.31
CA SER A 172 -9.71 -16.34 2.72
C SER A 172 -8.55 -15.39 3.07
N LEU A 173 -8.88 -14.17 3.54
CA LEU A 173 -7.91 -13.15 3.97
C LEU A 173 -7.58 -13.19 5.48
N GLU A 174 -8.13 -14.12 6.25
CA GLU A 174 -7.85 -14.19 7.69
C GLU A 174 -6.49 -14.84 7.98
N TYR A 175 -5.50 -14.00 8.31
CA TYR A 175 -4.29 -14.42 9.02
C TYR A 175 -4.28 -13.80 10.41
N ALA A 176 -4.57 -14.61 11.43
CA ALA A 176 -4.45 -14.20 12.84
C ALA A 176 -3.05 -14.60 13.34
N TYR A 177 -2.17 -13.62 13.54
CA TYR A 177 -0.87 -13.85 14.17
C TYR A 177 -1.09 -14.31 15.62
N PRO A 178 -0.48 -15.43 16.07
CA PRO A 178 -0.59 -15.87 17.46
C PRO A 178 -0.01 -14.79 18.40
N PRO A 179 -0.54 -14.63 19.62
CA PRO A 179 0.02 -13.68 20.57
C PRO A 179 1.51 -13.99 20.78
N ALA A 180 2.32 -12.93 20.86
CA ALA A 180 3.75 -13.06 21.10
C ALA A 180 3.96 -13.98 22.30
N VAL A 181 4.73 -15.05 22.10
CA VAL A 181 5.13 -15.92 23.21
C VAL A 181 5.96 -15.04 24.13
N ASP A 182 5.42 -14.73 25.32
CA ASP A 182 6.15 -13.99 26.35
C ASP A 182 7.53 -14.60 26.46
N GLY A 183 8.56 -13.75 26.29
CA GLY A 183 9.96 -14.14 26.33
C GLY A 183 10.26 -14.81 27.64
N GLY A 184 10.10 -16.13 27.68
CA GLY A 184 10.55 -17.00 28.75
C GLY A 184 12.04 -16.75 28.88
N THR A 185 12.42 -16.17 30.01
CA THR A 185 13.80 -16.03 30.43
C THR A 185 14.44 -17.41 30.39
N ALA A 186 15.17 -17.68 29.31
CA ALA A 186 16.08 -18.80 29.23
C ALA A 186 17.13 -18.57 30.31
N SER A 187 16.87 -19.16 31.48
CA SER A 187 17.81 -19.27 32.57
C SER A 187 18.95 -20.13 32.06
N VAL A 188 20.03 -19.47 31.66
CA VAL A 188 21.33 -20.11 31.44
C VAL A 188 21.75 -20.67 32.80
N GLN A 189 21.54 -21.97 32.99
CA GLN A 189 22.14 -22.68 34.11
C GLN A 189 23.63 -22.85 33.85
N SER A 190 24.36 -22.57 34.93
CA SER A 190 25.82 -22.58 35.16
C SER A 190 26.60 -23.73 34.54
#